data_AF-A0A381EGT7-F1
#
_entry.id   AF-A0A381EGT7-F1
#
_cell.length_a   1.000
_cell.length_b   1.000
_cell.length_c   1.000
_cell.angle_alpha   90.00
_cell.angle_beta   90.00
_cell.angle_gamma   90.00
#
_symmetry.space_group_name_H-M   'P 1'
#
loop_
_entity.id
_entity.type
_entity.pdbx_description
1 polymer ?
#
loop_
_entity_poly.entity_id
_entity_poly.type
_entity_poly.pdbx_seq_one_letter_code
_entity_poly.pdbx_strand_id
1 'polypeptide(L)'
;MKQKIVISTLLTPFLFASALKAEAVDLSKVKYLRGQQGDACGALLCLAGGMSGGACAPYIAKYFAIKLKKPHETATARRNFLNLCPTASLSGSDKKFDQWQNTILPNVDGACTKEELNRTEKSKTPIRTEEQYDSKGNVKIVSIYGYRINPLPTHSCQLLMNHEYFSKTIHYTCSKEFYEENDWNNGYTKEEISKGAFDNLEENLRLEEEKRIEISFLEWKKLPSSEKTTQSFDNGDKTFYKYYKLEPIYFKKHFIKKDCWLVKDKIVVNK
;
A
#
# COMPACT_ATOMS: atom_id res chain seq x y z
N MET A 1 -16.59 -68.25 55.65
CA MET A 1 -17.01 -68.11 57.06
C MET A 1 -17.88 -66.87 57.23
N LYS A 2 -18.52 -66.65 58.39
CA LYS A 2 -19.42 -65.51 58.67
C LYS A 2 -18.88 -64.64 59.81
N GLN A 3 -18.81 -63.32 59.62
CA GLN A 3 -18.66 -62.22 60.62
C GLN A 3 -18.68 -60.90 59.80
N LYS A 4 -19.37 -59.77 60.07
CA LYS A 4 -19.98 -59.15 61.27
C LYS A 4 -18.92 -58.93 62.38
N ILE A 5 -18.65 -57.76 62.97
CA ILE A 5 -19.44 -56.53 63.25
C ILE A 5 -18.41 -55.44 63.75
N VAL A 6 -18.54 -54.09 63.73
CA VAL A 6 -19.57 -53.12 63.30
C VAL A 6 -18.99 -51.66 63.20
N ILE A 7 -19.79 -50.70 62.70
CA ILE A 7 -19.78 -49.20 62.80
C ILE A 7 -18.56 -48.45 63.41
N SER A 8 -18.11 -47.39 62.71
CA SER A 8 -17.93 -46.04 63.31
C SER A 8 -18.11 -44.92 62.27
N THR A 9 -18.74 -43.81 62.65
CA THR A 9 -19.04 -42.64 61.79
C THR A 9 -18.08 -41.49 62.04
N LEU A 10 -17.69 -40.76 60.99
CA LEU A 10 -17.54 -39.30 61.03
C LEU A 10 -17.53 -38.75 59.59
N LEU A 11 -18.55 -37.95 59.24
CA LEU A 11 -18.70 -37.36 57.91
C LEU A 11 -18.18 -35.92 57.92
N THR A 12 -16.88 -35.73 57.68
CA THR A 12 -16.27 -34.40 57.55
C THR A 12 -16.30 -33.92 56.10
N PRO A 13 -16.99 -32.80 55.76
CA PRO A 13 -16.91 -32.23 54.43
C PRO A 13 -15.53 -31.60 54.24
N PHE A 14 -14.64 -32.29 53.56
CA PHE A 14 -13.28 -31.81 53.30
C PHE A 14 -13.32 -30.71 52.23
N LEU A 15 -13.59 -29.48 52.67
CA LEU A 15 -13.53 -28.27 51.84
C LEU A 15 -12.10 -28.04 51.39
N PHE A 16 -11.74 -28.61 50.22
CA PHE A 16 -10.59 -28.21 49.45
C PHE A 16 -10.81 -26.78 48.91
N ALA A 17 -10.64 -25.81 49.81
CA ALA A 17 -10.45 -24.42 49.44
C ALA A 17 -9.09 -24.30 48.76
N SER A 18 -9.04 -24.62 47.47
CA SER A 18 -7.87 -24.46 46.61
C SER A 18 -7.46 -23.00 46.61
N ALA A 19 -6.49 -22.66 47.46
CA ALA A 19 -5.94 -21.33 47.60
C ALA A 19 -5.08 -20.96 46.37
N LEU A 20 -5.77 -20.74 45.25
CA LEU A 20 -5.27 -19.95 44.15
C LEU A 20 -4.91 -18.58 44.71
N LYS A 21 -3.64 -18.40 45.04
CA LYS A 21 -3.03 -17.08 45.19
C LYS A 21 -3.05 -16.44 43.80
N ALA A 22 -4.19 -15.85 43.46
CA ALA A 22 -4.21 -14.79 42.48
C ALA A 22 -3.28 -13.70 43.01
N GLU A 23 -2.09 -13.60 42.42
CA GLU A 23 -1.24 -12.43 42.62
C GLU A 23 -2.05 -11.23 42.10
N ALA A 24 -2.59 -10.45 43.03
CA ALA A 24 -3.35 -9.27 42.69
C ALA A 24 -2.41 -8.32 41.95
N VAL A 25 -2.60 -8.21 40.63
CA VAL A 25 -1.89 -7.23 39.80
C VAL A 25 -2.15 -5.87 40.42
N ASP A 26 -1.09 -5.28 40.97
CA ASP A 26 -1.15 -4.06 41.77
C ASP A 26 -1.60 -2.88 40.88
N LEU A 27 -2.91 -2.67 40.82
CA LEU A 27 -3.52 -1.60 40.05
C LEU A 27 -3.12 -0.20 40.56
N SER A 28 -2.54 -0.07 41.76
CA SER A 28 -1.96 1.21 42.21
C SER A 28 -0.70 1.59 41.41
N LYS A 29 0.00 0.61 40.82
CA LYS A 29 1.08 0.83 39.84
C LYS A 29 0.60 1.05 38.42
N VAL A 30 -0.70 0.95 38.13
CA VAL A 30 -1.28 1.51 36.89
C VAL A 30 -1.35 3.03 37.03
N LYS A 31 -0.17 3.67 36.98
CA LYS A 31 -0.04 5.12 36.93
C LYS A 31 -0.72 5.59 35.66
N TYR A 32 -1.93 6.13 35.77
CA TYR A 32 -2.62 6.80 34.68
C TYR A 32 -1.73 7.95 34.17
N LEU A 33 -1.03 7.69 33.08
CA LEU A 33 -0.17 8.68 32.42
C LEU A 33 -1.11 9.71 31.78
N ARG A 34 -1.28 10.85 32.45
CA ARG A 34 -2.16 11.94 32.04
C ARG A 34 -1.33 13.11 31.51
N GLY A 35 -1.93 13.91 30.62
CA GLY A 35 -1.23 15.00 29.93
C GLY A 35 -0.07 14.48 29.07
N GLN A 36 0.96 15.32 28.90
CA GLN A 36 2.05 15.10 27.94
C GLN A 36 2.81 13.77 28.12
N GLN A 37 2.93 13.27 29.36
CA GLN A 37 3.56 11.97 29.64
C GLN A 37 2.73 10.79 29.10
N GLY A 38 1.39 10.88 29.14
CA GLY A 38 0.51 9.90 28.50
C GLY A 38 0.57 9.99 26.99
N ASP A 39 0.59 11.21 26.46
CA ASP A 39 0.70 11.45 25.02
C ASP A 39 2.01 10.91 24.43
N ALA A 40 3.12 11.08 25.15
CA ALA A 40 4.43 10.58 24.77
C ALA A 40 4.49 9.05 24.70
N CYS A 41 3.97 8.35 25.72
CA CYS A 41 3.92 6.88 25.69
C CYS A 41 2.94 6.35 24.64
N GLY A 42 1.78 7.00 24.47
CA GLY A 42 0.84 6.67 23.39
C GLY A 42 1.50 6.78 22.03
N ALA A 43 2.22 7.88 21.76
CA ALA A 43 2.94 8.08 20.51
C ALA A 43 4.04 7.03 20.31
N LEU A 44 4.85 6.76 21.34
CA LEU A 44 5.94 5.77 21.29
C LEU A 44 5.42 4.36 20.99
N LEU A 45 4.32 3.94 21.63
CA LEU A 45 3.67 2.64 21.39
C LEU A 45 3.04 2.57 19.99
N CYS A 46 2.39 3.63 19.53
CA CYS A 46 1.77 3.67 18.20
C CYS A 46 2.81 3.69 17.06
N LEU A 47 3.94 4.39 17.25
CA LEU A 47 5.06 4.38 16.30
C LEU A 47 5.73 3.00 16.25
N ALA A 48 5.95 2.35 17.41
CA ALA A 48 6.41 0.96 17.48
C ALA A 48 5.44 0.01 16.77
N GLY A 49 4.13 0.12 17.05
CA GLY A 49 3.07 -0.69 16.43
C GLY A 49 2.86 -0.44 14.92
N GLY A 50 3.45 0.60 14.33
CA GLY A 50 3.16 1.02 12.95
C GLY A 50 1.70 1.43 12.76
N MET A 51 1.11 2.09 13.76
CA MET A 51 -0.31 2.46 13.81
C MET A 51 -0.50 3.97 13.74
N SER A 52 -1.17 4.45 12.68
CA SER A 52 -1.46 5.88 12.45
C SER A 52 -2.90 6.28 12.77
N GLY A 53 -3.84 5.34 12.72
CA GLY A 53 -5.29 5.59 12.84
C GLY A 53 -5.93 5.06 14.12
N GLY A 54 -7.27 5.17 14.21
CA GLY A 54 -8.04 4.70 15.36
C GLY A 54 -7.59 5.34 16.67
N ALA A 55 -7.43 4.52 17.73
CA ALA A 55 -6.94 4.97 19.03
C ALA A 55 -5.54 5.62 19.00
N CYS A 56 -4.74 5.37 17.95
CA CYS A 56 -3.42 5.99 17.80
C CYS A 56 -3.44 7.39 17.18
N ALA A 57 -4.50 7.76 16.46
CA ALA A 57 -4.61 9.04 15.77
C ALA A 57 -4.30 10.28 16.65
N PRO A 58 -4.85 10.46 17.87
CA PRO A 58 -4.57 11.65 18.68
C PRO A 58 -3.11 11.74 19.15
N TYR A 59 -2.46 10.60 19.40
CA TYR A 59 -1.06 10.56 19.85
C TYR A 59 -0.09 10.83 18.70
N ILE A 60 -0.35 10.20 17.55
CA ILE A 60 0.44 10.38 16.32
C ILE A 60 0.29 11.80 15.77
N ALA A 61 -0.90 12.40 15.84
CA ALA A 61 -1.13 13.80 15.49
C ALA A 61 -0.30 14.74 16.37
N LYS A 62 -0.29 14.55 17.70
CA LYS A 62 0.56 15.33 18.63
C LYS A 62 2.05 15.17 18.32
N TYR A 63 2.49 13.96 18.01
CA TYR A 63 3.88 13.68 17.64
C TYR A 63 4.33 14.42 16.37
N PHE A 64 3.57 14.31 15.27
CA PHE A 64 3.93 14.95 14.02
C PHE A 64 3.73 16.47 14.01
N ALA A 65 2.82 16.99 14.84
CA ALA A 65 2.65 18.43 15.09
C ALA A 65 3.90 19.08 15.72
N ILE A 66 4.78 18.32 16.36
CA ILE A 66 6.12 18.79 16.74
C ILE A 66 6.94 18.96 15.45
N LYS A 67 7.00 20.20 14.96
CA LYS A 67 7.72 20.61 13.76
C LYS A 67 8.32 22.00 13.96
N LEU A 68 9.65 22.09 13.91
CA LEU A 68 10.42 23.33 14.05
C LEU A 68 11.06 23.72 12.70
N LYS A 69 11.71 24.89 12.64
CA LYS A 69 12.22 25.46 11.39
C LYS A 69 13.33 24.58 10.75
N LYS A 70 14.17 23.92 11.56
CA LYS A 70 15.21 23.00 11.06
C LYS A 70 14.87 21.54 11.38
N PRO A 71 15.30 20.56 10.55
CA PRO A 71 15.10 19.14 10.84
C PRO A 71 15.76 18.67 12.15
N HIS A 72 16.99 19.10 12.46
CA HIS A 72 17.66 18.70 13.70
C HIS A 72 17.03 19.30 14.97
N GLU A 73 16.46 20.50 14.88
CA GLU A 73 15.65 21.09 15.95
C GLU A 73 14.39 20.25 16.17
N THR A 74 13.71 19.87 15.08
CA THR A 74 12.51 19.02 15.10
C THR A 74 12.78 17.65 15.71
N ALA A 75 13.86 16.97 15.30
CA ALA A 75 14.28 15.70 15.87
C ALA A 75 14.65 15.85 17.36
N THR A 76 15.31 16.94 17.76
CA THR A 76 15.61 17.19 19.18
C THR A 76 14.33 17.41 20.01
N ALA A 77 13.37 18.17 19.50
CA ALA A 77 12.09 18.38 20.18
C ALA A 77 11.25 17.08 20.27
N ARG A 78 11.23 16.26 19.22
CA ARG A 78 10.54 14.96 19.19
C ARG A 78 11.19 13.95 20.14
N ARG A 79 12.52 13.89 20.20
CA ARG A 79 13.27 13.14 21.21
C ARG A 79 12.86 13.54 22.62
N ASN A 80 12.89 14.84 22.92
CA ASN A 80 12.54 15.36 24.23
C ASN A 80 11.09 15.04 24.62
N PHE A 81 10.16 15.08 23.66
CA PHE A 81 8.77 14.65 23.87
C PHE A 81 8.66 13.15 24.15
N LEU A 82 9.28 12.27 23.35
CA LEU A 82 9.25 10.82 23.61
C LEU A 82 9.86 10.47 24.98
N ASN A 83 10.90 11.21 25.41
CA ASN A 83 11.53 11.06 26.71
C ASN A 83 10.68 11.54 27.90
N LEU A 84 9.50 12.12 27.67
CA LEU A 84 8.49 12.29 28.72
C LEU A 84 7.84 10.96 29.11
N CYS A 85 7.91 9.94 28.25
CA CYS A 85 7.48 8.58 28.59
C CYS A 85 8.49 7.94 29.57
N PRO A 86 8.07 7.46 30.76
CA PRO A 86 8.98 6.94 31.78
C PRO A 86 9.38 5.50 31.45
N THR A 87 10.19 5.30 30.42
CA THR A 87 10.58 3.98 29.89
C THR A 87 11.62 3.24 30.73
N ALA A 88 11.75 3.56 32.03
CA ALA A 88 12.82 3.10 32.91
C ALA A 88 12.95 1.56 33.05
N SER A 89 11.87 0.82 32.77
CA SER A 89 11.88 -0.66 32.71
C SER A 89 12.47 -1.25 31.42
N LEU A 90 12.80 -0.41 30.43
CA LEU A 90 13.33 -0.78 29.11
C LEU A 90 14.68 -0.10 28.84
N SER A 91 14.75 1.22 29.06
CA SER A 91 15.92 2.05 28.73
C SER A 91 17.11 1.91 29.69
N GLY A 92 16.94 1.24 30.83
CA GLY A 92 18.02 0.96 31.78
C GLY A 92 19.06 -0.07 31.30
N SER A 93 18.74 -0.87 30.27
CA SER A 93 19.64 -1.92 29.75
C SER A 93 19.56 -2.15 28.24
N ASP A 94 18.43 -1.87 27.59
CA ASP A 94 18.29 -2.09 26.14
C ASP A 94 18.78 -0.90 25.30
N LYS A 95 20.00 -1.04 24.78
CA LYS A 95 20.64 -0.07 23.88
C LYS A 95 19.94 0.09 22.53
N LYS A 96 19.21 -0.92 22.05
CA LYS A 96 18.46 -0.85 20.79
C LYS A 96 17.14 -0.12 21.00
N PHE A 97 16.50 -0.28 22.16
CA PHE A 97 15.34 0.53 22.54
C PHE A 97 15.72 2.00 22.69
N ASP A 98 16.87 2.29 23.30
CA ASP A 98 17.42 3.65 23.32
C ASP A 98 17.68 4.17 21.89
N GLN A 99 18.35 3.39 21.03
CA GLN A 99 18.55 3.74 19.63
C GLN A 99 17.22 4.01 18.90
N TRP A 100 16.18 3.21 19.14
CA TRP A 100 14.84 3.39 18.60
C TRP A 100 14.24 4.73 19.02
N GLN A 101 14.13 4.95 20.33
CA GLN A 101 13.47 6.11 20.94
C GLN A 101 14.24 7.43 20.69
N ASN A 102 15.57 7.41 20.82
CA ASN A 102 16.42 8.60 20.80
C ASN A 102 17.11 8.86 19.45
N THR A 103 17.21 7.89 18.55
CA THR A 103 17.90 8.06 17.25
C THR A 103 17.00 7.80 16.03
N ILE A 104 16.21 6.72 16.02
CA ILE A 104 15.39 6.37 14.85
C ILE A 104 14.10 7.19 14.79
N LEU A 105 13.21 7.04 15.78
CA LEU A 105 11.89 7.67 15.79
C LEU A 105 11.92 9.19 15.58
N PRO A 106 12.84 9.98 16.19
CA PRO A 106 12.81 11.43 16.05
C PRO A 106 13.02 11.95 14.62
N ASN A 107 13.60 11.15 13.74
CA ASN A 107 13.87 11.47 12.33
C ASN A 107 12.75 10.99 11.36
N VAL A 108 11.72 10.31 11.86
CA VAL A 108 10.53 9.89 11.11
C VAL A 108 9.73 11.13 10.67
N ASP A 109 9.56 11.34 9.38
CA ASP A 109 8.94 12.52 8.75
C ASP A 109 7.44 12.38 8.41
N GLY A 110 6.93 11.15 8.32
CA GLY A 110 5.55 10.79 7.96
C GLY A 110 5.14 9.47 8.62
N ALA A 111 3.90 9.03 8.41
CA ALA A 111 3.40 7.80 9.00
C ALA A 111 3.69 6.62 8.07
N CYS A 112 4.34 5.56 8.56
CA CYS A 112 4.59 4.39 7.71
C CYS A 112 3.32 3.55 7.50
N THR A 113 2.44 4.04 6.63
CA THR A 113 1.16 3.43 6.27
C THR A 113 1.23 2.76 4.90
N LYS A 114 0.23 1.93 4.62
CA LYS A 114 0.08 1.25 3.33
C LYS A 114 -0.17 2.22 2.18
N GLU A 115 -0.80 3.36 2.47
CA GLU A 115 -1.17 4.42 1.53
C GLU A 115 0.06 5.27 1.16
N GLU A 116 0.88 5.70 2.14
CA GLU A 116 2.16 6.39 1.88
C GLU A 116 3.14 5.51 1.08
N LEU A 117 3.13 4.20 1.34
CA LEU A 117 3.91 3.22 0.59
C LEU A 117 3.42 3.07 -0.86
N ASN A 118 2.12 2.89 -1.07
CA ASN A 118 1.49 2.76 -2.39
C ASN A 118 1.36 4.09 -3.17
N ARG A 119 2.34 4.99 -3.04
CA ARG A 119 2.41 6.24 -3.82
C ARG A 119 2.82 5.96 -5.28
N THR A 120 2.18 6.66 -6.22
CA THR A 120 2.53 6.62 -7.64
C THR A 120 3.89 7.27 -7.89
N GLU A 121 4.67 6.71 -8.82
CA GLU A 121 5.91 7.25 -9.35
C GLU A 121 5.80 7.40 -10.88
N LYS A 122 6.11 8.59 -11.40
CA LYS A 122 6.29 8.85 -12.84
C LYS A 122 7.75 8.58 -13.24
N SER A 123 7.97 8.05 -14.45
CA SER A 123 9.31 7.82 -14.97
C SER A 123 10.07 9.14 -15.14
N LYS A 124 11.37 9.15 -14.78
CA LYS A 124 12.23 10.34 -14.89
C LYS A 124 12.62 10.67 -16.33
N THR A 125 12.69 9.65 -17.18
CA THR A 125 12.87 9.72 -18.62
C THR A 125 11.57 9.28 -19.31
N PRO A 126 11.36 9.60 -20.61
CA PRO A 126 10.39 8.86 -21.41
C PRO A 126 10.72 7.35 -21.38
N ILE A 127 9.69 6.53 -21.50
CA ILE A 127 9.82 5.07 -21.68
C ILE A 127 9.83 4.69 -23.17
N ARG A 128 9.21 5.51 -24.03
CA ARG A 128 9.35 5.50 -25.49
C ARG A 128 9.02 6.88 -26.08
N THR A 129 9.25 7.04 -27.38
CA THR A 129 8.86 8.23 -28.14
C THR A 129 8.01 7.83 -29.34
N GLU A 130 7.09 8.71 -29.74
CA GLU A 130 6.26 8.57 -30.94
C GLU A 130 6.54 9.71 -31.93
N GLU A 131 6.42 9.43 -33.22
CA GLU A 131 6.24 10.47 -34.23
C GLU A 131 4.74 10.74 -34.40
N GLN A 132 4.33 12.00 -34.24
CA GLN A 132 2.98 12.46 -34.50
C GLN A 132 3.03 13.56 -35.57
N TYR A 133 2.23 13.43 -36.62
CA TYR A 133 2.18 14.40 -37.71
C TYR A 133 1.16 15.49 -37.38
N ASP A 134 1.52 16.77 -37.60
CA ASP A 134 0.54 17.86 -37.55
C ASP A 134 -0.35 17.89 -38.82
N SER A 135 -1.38 18.74 -38.82
CA SER A 135 -2.30 18.90 -39.97
C SER A 135 -1.64 19.42 -41.25
N LYS A 136 -0.33 19.72 -41.24
CA LYS A 136 0.48 20.17 -42.39
C LYS A 136 1.54 19.13 -42.78
N GLY A 137 1.59 17.99 -42.11
CA GLY A 137 2.55 16.90 -42.35
C GLY A 137 3.90 17.04 -41.64
N ASN A 138 4.07 18.01 -40.73
CA ASN A 138 5.32 18.15 -39.98
C ASN A 138 5.41 17.07 -38.89
N VAL A 139 6.56 16.42 -38.76
CA VAL A 139 6.84 15.44 -37.70
C VAL A 139 7.08 16.17 -36.37
N LYS A 140 6.33 15.78 -35.34
CA LYS A 140 6.55 16.15 -33.94
C LYS A 140 6.87 14.89 -33.14
N ILE A 141 8.06 14.84 -32.54
CA ILE A 141 8.41 13.78 -31.58
C ILE A 141 7.68 14.04 -30.26
N VAL A 142 6.94 13.04 -29.78
CA VAL A 142 6.20 13.08 -28.51
C VAL A 142 6.80 12.07 -27.53
N SER A 143 7.13 12.55 -26.34
CA SER A 143 7.71 11.75 -25.25
C SER A 143 6.61 11.07 -24.43
N ILE A 144 6.56 9.73 -24.48
CA ILE A 144 5.63 8.93 -23.69
C ILE A 144 6.29 8.60 -22.34
N TYR A 145 5.62 8.97 -21.25
CA TYR A 145 6.07 8.73 -19.88
C TYR A 145 5.32 7.56 -19.25
N GLY A 146 6.01 6.86 -18.36
CA GLY A 146 5.46 5.72 -17.65
C GLY A 146 5.13 6.03 -16.19
N TYR A 147 4.26 5.19 -15.60
CA TYR A 147 3.78 5.29 -14.23
C TYR A 147 3.77 3.90 -13.56
N ARG A 148 4.04 3.86 -12.26
CA ARG A 148 3.98 2.65 -11.42
C ARG A 148 3.73 3.01 -9.95
N ILE A 149 3.54 2.03 -9.08
CA ILE A 149 3.76 2.26 -7.63
C ILE A 149 5.26 2.32 -7.35
N ASN A 150 5.68 3.24 -6.49
CA ASN A 150 7.10 3.40 -6.17
C ASN A 150 7.63 2.13 -5.44
N PRO A 151 8.65 1.43 -5.98
CA PRO A 151 9.20 0.21 -5.37
C PRO A 151 10.20 0.49 -4.23
N LEU A 152 10.44 1.76 -3.88
CA LEU A 152 11.19 2.18 -2.71
C LEU A 152 10.22 2.60 -1.59
N PRO A 153 10.49 2.26 -0.32
CA PRO A 153 9.68 2.74 0.81
C PRO A 153 9.77 4.27 0.94
N THR A 154 8.89 4.88 1.76
CA THR A 154 9.12 6.26 2.22
C THR A 154 10.33 6.31 3.17
N HIS A 155 10.94 7.47 3.35
CA HIS A 155 12.08 7.63 4.28
C HIS A 155 11.72 7.17 5.70
N SER A 156 10.55 7.56 6.20
CA SER A 156 9.97 7.01 7.44
C SER A 156 9.87 5.49 7.45
N CYS A 157 9.30 4.85 6.43
CA CYS A 157 9.26 3.39 6.36
C CYS A 157 10.65 2.75 6.29
N GLN A 158 11.61 3.36 5.60
CA GLN A 158 12.99 2.87 5.49
C GLN A 158 13.72 2.87 6.84
N LEU A 159 13.51 3.92 7.66
CA LEU A 159 14.00 4.01 9.03
C LEU A 159 13.39 2.93 9.95
N LEU A 160 12.08 2.69 9.81
CA LEU A 160 11.31 1.85 10.71
C LEU A 160 11.44 0.34 10.40
N MET A 161 11.37 -0.05 9.12
CA MET A 161 11.11 -1.44 8.70
C MET A 161 12.14 -2.47 9.15
N ASN A 162 13.40 -2.06 9.33
CA ASN A 162 14.51 -2.94 9.69
C ASN A 162 14.73 -3.08 11.21
N HIS A 163 13.98 -2.34 12.03
CA HIS A 163 14.14 -2.37 13.48
C HIS A 163 13.28 -3.45 14.13
N GLU A 164 13.74 -4.05 15.22
CA GLU A 164 13.00 -5.11 15.93
C GLU A 164 11.72 -4.57 16.59
N TYR A 165 11.81 -3.41 17.25
CA TYR A 165 10.69 -2.70 17.88
C TYR A 165 9.59 -2.19 16.93
N PHE A 166 9.79 -2.29 15.61
CA PHE A 166 8.74 -1.98 14.65
C PHE A 166 7.87 -3.23 14.42
N SER A 167 6.61 -3.23 14.87
CA SER A 167 5.75 -4.42 14.88
C SER A 167 5.21 -4.83 13.50
N LYS A 168 5.54 -4.13 12.40
CA LYS A 168 5.10 -4.49 11.04
C LYS A 168 6.25 -5.02 10.18
N THR A 169 5.90 -5.93 9.28
CA THR A 169 6.73 -6.40 8.16
C THR A 169 6.17 -5.81 6.86
N ILE A 170 7.05 -5.32 5.98
CA ILE A 170 6.69 -4.55 4.79
C ILE A 170 7.36 -5.15 3.55
N HIS A 171 6.58 -5.51 2.53
CA HIS A 171 7.06 -6.16 1.29
C HIS A 171 6.39 -5.60 0.03
N TYR A 172 7.19 -5.29 -1.00
CA TYR A 172 6.69 -4.94 -2.33
C TYR A 172 6.43 -6.20 -3.17
N THR A 173 5.31 -6.24 -3.91
CA THR A 173 4.78 -7.46 -4.55
C THR A 173 4.29 -7.30 -6.00
N CYS A 174 4.59 -6.17 -6.64
CA CYS A 174 4.25 -5.91 -8.06
C CYS A 174 5.48 -6.09 -8.97
N SER A 175 5.27 -5.96 -10.28
CA SER A 175 6.37 -5.63 -11.18
C SER A 175 7.04 -4.30 -10.79
N LYS A 176 8.27 -4.11 -11.25
CA LYS A 176 9.01 -2.84 -11.18
C LYS A 176 9.02 -2.10 -12.53
N GLU A 177 8.35 -2.62 -13.54
CA GLU A 177 8.16 -1.96 -14.83
C GLU A 177 7.33 -0.67 -14.68
N PHE A 178 7.33 0.15 -15.72
CA PHE A 178 6.48 1.33 -15.84
C PHE A 178 5.41 1.07 -16.90
N TYR A 179 4.15 1.40 -16.59
CA TYR A 179 3.01 1.31 -17.50
C TYR A 179 2.77 2.67 -18.16
N GLU A 180 2.31 2.71 -19.41
CA GLU A 180 1.98 3.98 -20.07
C GLU A 180 0.85 4.74 -19.36
N GLU A 181 0.80 6.06 -19.51
CA GLU A 181 -0.18 6.92 -18.82
C GLU A 181 -1.64 6.49 -19.06
N ASN A 182 -1.97 6.05 -20.28
CA ASN A 182 -3.31 5.59 -20.62
C ASN A 182 -3.67 4.26 -19.91
N ASP A 183 -2.77 3.29 -19.92
CA ASP A 183 -2.96 1.98 -19.28
C ASP A 183 -2.92 2.09 -17.76
N TRP A 184 -2.04 2.93 -17.22
CA TRP A 184 -2.04 3.28 -15.81
C TRP A 184 -3.38 3.90 -15.39
N ASN A 185 -3.96 4.78 -16.19
CA ASN A 185 -5.24 5.43 -15.87
C ASN A 185 -6.44 4.51 -16.05
N ASN A 186 -6.50 3.68 -17.10
CA ASN A 186 -7.58 2.72 -17.33
C ASN A 186 -7.52 1.50 -16.38
N GLY A 187 -6.33 1.19 -15.83
CA GLY A 187 -6.10 0.15 -14.84
C GLY A 187 -5.65 -1.21 -15.38
N TYR A 188 -5.33 -1.35 -16.67
CA TYR A 188 -4.86 -2.58 -17.30
C TYR A 188 -3.98 -2.32 -18.54
N THR A 189 -3.08 -3.25 -18.86
CA THR A 189 -2.48 -3.30 -20.21
C THR A 189 -3.28 -4.24 -21.12
N LYS A 190 -3.07 -4.12 -22.43
CA LYS A 190 -3.73 -4.95 -23.46
C LYS A 190 -2.74 -5.93 -24.11
N GLU A 191 -3.15 -7.17 -24.31
CA GLU A 191 -2.45 -8.19 -25.12
C GLU A 191 -3.36 -8.57 -26.30
N GLU A 192 -2.91 -8.39 -27.55
CA GLU A 192 -3.67 -8.79 -28.76
C GLU A 192 -3.71 -10.31 -28.87
N ILE A 193 -4.91 -10.88 -29.09
CA ILE A 193 -5.15 -12.31 -29.10
C ILE A 193 -6.07 -12.72 -30.26
N SER A 194 -6.09 -14.01 -30.60
CA SER A 194 -7.06 -14.54 -31.57
C SER A 194 -8.47 -14.56 -30.99
N LYS A 195 -9.50 -14.45 -31.86
CA LYS A 195 -10.90 -14.60 -31.44
C LYS A 195 -11.16 -15.90 -30.68
N GLY A 196 -10.56 -17.01 -31.12
CA GLY A 196 -10.68 -18.30 -30.44
C GLY A 196 -10.10 -18.32 -29.02
N ALA A 197 -9.07 -17.53 -28.72
CA ALA A 197 -8.59 -17.34 -27.36
C ALA A 197 -9.54 -16.42 -26.55
N PHE A 198 -10.01 -15.34 -27.17
CA PHE A 198 -10.93 -14.37 -26.58
C PHE A 198 -12.26 -14.99 -26.16
N ASP A 199 -12.85 -15.82 -27.02
CA ASP A 199 -14.11 -16.53 -26.79
C ASP A 199 -14.04 -17.47 -25.57
N ASN A 200 -12.84 -17.83 -25.10
CA ASN A 200 -12.59 -18.68 -23.94
C ASN A 200 -12.13 -17.93 -22.66
N LEU A 201 -11.99 -16.60 -22.68
CA LEU A 201 -11.61 -15.82 -21.49
C LEU A 201 -12.80 -15.55 -20.54
N GLU A 202 -12.52 -15.24 -19.28
CA GLU A 202 -13.50 -14.61 -18.39
C GLU A 202 -13.92 -13.23 -18.94
N GLU A 203 -15.19 -12.85 -18.79
CA GLU A 203 -15.76 -11.63 -19.40
C GLU A 203 -15.08 -10.33 -18.93
N ASN A 204 -14.72 -10.25 -17.65
CA ASN A 204 -13.90 -9.18 -17.07
C ASN A 204 -12.57 -8.96 -17.81
N LEU A 205 -11.92 -10.03 -18.31
CA LEU A 205 -10.64 -10.01 -19.02
C LEU A 205 -10.78 -9.68 -20.52
N ARG A 206 -11.99 -9.75 -21.09
CA ARG A 206 -12.25 -9.48 -22.52
C ARG A 206 -12.30 -7.98 -22.83
N LEU A 207 -11.62 -7.56 -23.89
CA LEU A 207 -11.80 -6.26 -24.54
C LEU A 207 -11.85 -6.47 -26.07
N GLU A 208 -12.95 -6.09 -26.70
CA GLU A 208 -13.08 -6.03 -28.17
C GLU A 208 -13.09 -4.56 -28.60
N GLU A 209 -12.31 -4.23 -29.63
CA GLU A 209 -12.22 -2.89 -30.21
C GLU A 209 -12.25 -2.99 -31.75
N GLU A 210 -12.45 -1.87 -32.44
CA GLU A 210 -12.48 -1.85 -33.92
C GLU A 210 -11.15 -1.34 -34.50
N LYS A 211 -10.52 -2.16 -35.35
CA LYS A 211 -9.33 -1.79 -36.12
C LYS A 211 -9.76 -1.20 -37.46
N ARG A 212 -9.32 0.02 -37.76
CA ARG A 212 -9.49 0.66 -39.08
C ARG A 212 -8.39 0.18 -40.02
N ILE A 213 -8.77 -0.45 -41.13
CA ILE A 213 -7.88 -0.89 -42.21
C ILE A 213 -8.17 -0.03 -43.44
N GLU A 214 -7.17 0.68 -43.96
CA GLU A 214 -7.34 1.57 -45.12
C GLU A 214 -7.50 0.75 -46.41
N ILE A 215 -8.53 1.07 -47.19
CA ILE A 215 -8.96 0.33 -48.40
C ILE A 215 -9.34 1.28 -49.54
N SER A 216 -9.50 0.77 -50.76
CA SER A 216 -9.98 1.59 -51.87
C SER A 216 -11.46 1.94 -51.73
N PHE A 217 -11.86 3.06 -52.35
CA PHE A 217 -13.27 3.44 -52.48
C PHE A 217 -14.14 2.34 -53.11
N LEU A 218 -13.59 1.56 -54.05
CA LEU A 218 -14.32 0.50 -54.74
C LEU A 218 -14.59 -0.73 -53.86
N GLU A 219 -13.77 -0.97 -52.84
CA GLU A 219 -14.00 -1.97 -51.80
C GLU A 219 -14.97 -1.42 -50.75
N TRP A 220 -14.72 -0.19 -50.28
CA TRP A 220 -15.57 0.49 -49.29
C TRP A 220 -17.03 0.63 -49.75
N LYS A 221 -17.26 0.85 -51.04
CA LYS A 221 -18.62 0.92 -51.60
C LYS A 221 -19.39 -0.41 -51.48
N LYS A 222 -18.70 -1.56 -51.42
CA LYS A 222 -19.30 -2.91 -51.33
C LYS A 222 -19.62 -3.33 -49.90
N LEU A 223 -18.91 -2.81 -48.90
CA LEU A 223 -19.12 -3.14 -47.49
C LEU A 223 -20.45 -2.58 -46.96
N PRO A 224 -21.10 -3.23 -45.98
CA PRO A 224 -22.26 -2.66 -45.28
C PRO A 224 -21.84 -1.48 -44.40
N SER A 225 -22.80 -0.61 -44.05
CA SER A 225 -22.53 0.61 -43.28
C SER A 225 -22.00 0.37 -41.85
N SER A 226 -22.16 -0.84 -41.32
CA SER A 226 -21.64 -1.27 -40.01
C SER A 226 -20.17 -1.68 -40.03
N GLU A 227 -19.61 -2.05 -41.18
CA GLU A 227 -18.24 -2.58 -41.31
C GLU A 227 -17.26 -1.56 -41.90
N LYS A 228 -17.63 -0.27 -41.93
CA LYS A 228 -16.85 0.73 -42.64
C LYS A 228 -16.99 2.14 -42.07
N THR A 229 -15.95 2.93 -42.25
CA THR A 229 -15.93 4.35 -41.88
C THR A 229 -15.08 5.15 -42.86
N THR A 230 -15.09 6.48 -42.74
CA THR A 230 -14.26 7.40 -43.54
C THR A 230 -13.60 8.43 -42.64
N GLN A 231 -12.54 9.07 -43.15
CA GLN A 231 -11.93 10.22 -42.52
C GLN A 231 -11.71 11.30 -43.58
N SER A 232 -12.25 12.50 -43.34
CA SER A 232 -12.05 13.68 -44.17
C SER A 232 -10.76 14.41 -43.78
N PHE A 233 -10.09 14.98 -44.78
CA PHE A 233 -8.90 15.81 -44.63
C PHE A 233 -9.03 17.03 -45.54
N ASP A 234 -9.02 18.23 -44.96
CA ASP A 234 -9.17 19.48 -45.70
C ASP A 234 -7.81 20.16 -45.88
N ASN A 235 -7.47 20.50 -47.13
CA ASN A 235 -6.23 21.21 -47.47
C ASN A 235 -6.52 22.57 -48.11
N GLY A 236 -7.40 23.35 -47.48
CA GLY A 236 -7.86 24.67 -47.97
C GLY A 236 -8.83 24.58 -49.15
N ASP A 237 -8.33 24.14 -50.31
CA ASP A 237 -9.06 24.18 -51.58
C ASP A 237 -9.94 22.95 -51.83
N LYS A 238 -9.65 21.81 -51.18
CA LYS A 238 -10.29 20.51 -51.40
C LYS A 238 -10.35 19.66 -50.13
N THR A 239 -11.48 18.99 -49.94
CA THR A 239 -11.67 17.88 -48.99
C THR A 239 -11.28 16.55 -49.66
N PHE A 240 -10.40 15.80 -49.02
CA PHE A 240 -10.02 14.45 -49.41
C PHE A 240 -10.61 13.44 -48.42
N TYR A 241 -10.89 12.21 -48.86
CA TYR A 241 -11.44 11.15 -48.02
C TYR A 241 -10.54 9.92 -48.04
N LYS A 242 -10.14 9.44 -46.86
CA LYS A 242 -9.67 8.06 -46.67
C LYS A 242 -10.85 7.16 -46.34
N TYR A 243 -10.79 5.93 -46.82
CA TYR A 243 -11.84 4.92 -46.68
C TYR A 243 -11.30 3.74 -45.87
N TYR A 244 -12.07 3.29 -44.88
CA TYR A 244 -11.64 2.23 -43.98
C TYR A 244 -12.66 1.11 -43.89
N LYS A 245 -12.18 -0.14 -43.89
CA LYS A 245 -12.88 -1.27 -43.29
C LYS A 245 -12.72 -1.22 -41.78
N LEU A 246 -13.75 -1.62 -41.06
CA LEU A 246 -13.70 -1.95 -39.63
C LEU A 246 -13.56 -3.47 -39.51
N GLU A 247 -12.55 -3.93 -38.77
CA GLU A 247 -12.42 -5.34 -38.37
C GLU A 247 -12.30 -5.42 -36.84
N PRO A 248 -13.00 -6.36 -36.18
CA PRO A 248 -12.88 -6.51 -34.74
C PRO A 248 -11.49 -7.05 -34.36
N ILE A 249 -10.86 -6.39 -33.39
CA ILE A 249 -9.59 -6.79 -32.79
C ILE A 249 -9.83 -7.16 -31.32
N TYR A 250 -9.25 -8.28 -30.92
CA TYR A 250 -9.54 -8.93 -29.64
C TYR A 250 -8.33 -8.79 -28.70
N PHE A 251 -8.59 -8.31 -27.50
CA PHE A 251 -7.58 -8.10 -26.47
C PHE A 251 -7.92 -8.83 -25.17
N LYS A 252 -6.87 -9.33 -24.51
CA LYS A 252 -6.89 -9.70 -23.10
C LYS A 252 -6.41 -8.52 -22.26
N LYS A 253 -7.18 -8.19 -21.21
CA LYS A 253 -6.76 -7.22 -20.19
C LYS A 253 -5.84 -7.88 -19.18
N HIS A 254 -4.75 -7.20 -18.84
CA HIS A 254 -3.88 -7.55 -17.71
C HIS A 254 -3.98 -6.44 -16.66
N PHE A 255 -4.76 -6.66 -15.60
CA PHE A 255 -5.03 -5.64 -14.59
C PHE A 255 -3.76 -5.21 -13.84
N ILE A 256 -3.49 -3.90 -13.85
CA ILE A 256 -2.35 -3.29 -13.19
C ILE A 256 -2.63 -3.21 -11.68
N LYS A 257 -1.93 -4.05 -10.92
CA LYS A 257 -2.00 -4.05 -9.46
C LYS A 257 -1.43 -2.74 -8.90
N LYS A 258 -2.28 -1.92 -8.27
CA LYS A 258 -1.89 -0.66 -7.60
C LYS A 258 -1.71 -0.79 -6.08
N ASP A 259 -2.06 -1.95 -5.51
CA ASP A 259 -1.75 -2.29 -4.12
C ASP A 259 -0.50 -3.20 -4.07
N CYS A 260 0.67 -2.57 -4.15
CA CYS A 260 1.93 -3.29 -4.28
C CYS A 260 2.60 -3.59 -2.95
N TRP A 261 2.41 -2.74 -1.94
CA TRP A 261 3.01 -2.88 -0.63
C TRP A 261 2.10 -3.63 0.36
N LEU A 262 2.48 -4.87 0.65
CA LEU A 262 1.88 -5.62 1.76
C LEU A 262 2.51 -5.18 3.07
N VAL A 263 1.67 -4.65 3.96
CA VAL A 263 2.00 -4.40 5.38
C VAL A 263 1.30 -5.47 6.21
N LYS A 264 2.06 -6.21 7.03
CA LYS A 264 1.55 -7.28 7.91
C LYS A 264 2.13 -7.09 9.31
N ASP A 265 1.44 -7.57 10.33
CA ASP A 265 2.02 -7.68 11.67
C ASP A 265 3.13 -8.74 11.73
N LYS A 266 4.20 -8.44 12.47
CA LYS A 266 5.21 -9.42 12.85
C LYS A 266 4.56 -10.42 13.81
N ILE A 267 4.51 -11.69 13.41
CA ILE A 267 4.06 -12.77 14.29
C ILE A 267 5.10 -12.90 15.40
N VAL A 268 4.76 -12.42 16.60
CA VAL A 268 5.57 -12.65 17.81
C VAL A 268 5.36 -14.10 18.22
N VAL A 269 6.18 -14.99 17.64
CA VAL A 269 6.33 -16.36 18.12
C VAL A 269 7.10 -16.28 19.43
N ASN A 270 6.36 -16.28 20.55
CA ASN A 270 6.94 -16.41 21.88
C ASN A 270 7.81 -17.68 21.92
N LYS A 271 9.07 -17.51 22.32
CA LYS A 271 10.03 -18.56 22.63
C LYS A 271 10.36 -18.54 24.12
#